data_AF-A0AAF0PGH7-F1
#
_entry.id   AF-A0AAF0PGH7-F1
#
_cell.length_a   1.000
_cell.length_b   1.000
_cell.length_c   1.000
_cell.angle_alpha   90.00
_cell.angle_beta   90.00
_cell.angle_gamma   90.00
#
_symmetry.space_group_name_H-M   'P 1'
#
loop_
_entity.id
_entity.type
_entity.pdbx_description
1 polymer ?
#
loop_
_entity_poly.entity_id
_entity_poly.type
_entity_poly.pdbx_seq_one_letter_code
_entity_poly.pdbx_strand_id
1 'polypeptide(L)'
;MFDGETNFQYNERPISDILAEQAPSPPKFSTHNDFTVYVMGPYTAFNAEVAYDDADTLRTPFQNDPLFDPDRHITNDGKGDMEQALRDFCTNLRENLNCRAFIATDIDIPTHEQAEEQNKTRSDDEPVVEGMDPLAQSVAFAAHSDAVIFLFTQGGLTTGVGAETGGILGEFHLRRGNPALTHKPGQRIGLYLDESFSSATIDELPKGYDIQYDSFSTKSDLHEKVRNWFDSLDRETRDTDLPVFIPGETYSSDTDS
;
A
#
# COMPACT_ATOMS: atom_id res chain seq x y z
N MET A 1 -4.77 15.80 -10.79
CA MET A 1 -3.70 16.73 -10.34
C MET A 1 -4.26 17.35 -9.09
N PHE A 2 -3.79 16.90 -7.93
CA PHE A 2 -4.19 17.46 -6.65
C PHE A 2 -3.63 18.88 -6.57
N ASP A 3 -4.46 19.83 -6.16
CA ASP A 3 -4.32 21.27 -6.37
C ASP A 3 -3.60 22.01 -5.23
N GLY A 4 -2.86 21.27 -4.38
CA GLY A 4 -2.15 21.85 -3.24
C GLY A 4 -3.03 22.17 -2.03
N GLU A 5 -4.36 22.00 -2.12
CA GLU A 5 -5.29 22.13 -0.99
C GLU A 5 -5.57 20.79 -0.28
N THR A 6 -4.85 19.72 -0.64
CA THR A 6 -5.05 18.40 -0.01
C THR A 6 -4.52 18.43 1.41
N ASN A 7 -5.37 18.82 2.35
CA ASN A 7 -5.01 18.92 3.76
C ASN A 7 -4.76 17.56 4.43
N PHE A 8 -4.71 16.46 3.66
CA PHE A 8 -4.55 15.07 4.10
C PHE A 8 -5.26 14.83 5.44
N GLN A 9 -6.55 15.10 5.41
CA GLN A 9 -7.44 15.04 6.56
C GLN A 9 -8.67 14.23 6.19
N TYR A 10 -9.24 13.58 7.20
CA TYR A 10 -10.54 12.94 7.12
C TYR A 10 -11.36 13.38 8.34
N ASN A 11 -12.55 13.94 8.11
CA ASN A 11 -13.38 14.56 9.15
C ASN A 11 -12.61 15.54 10.05
N GLU A 12 -11.87 16.47 9.43
CA GLU A 12 -11.02 17.48 10.10
C GLU A 12 -9.85 16.91 10.92
N ARG A 13 -9.64 15.58 10.88
CA ARG A 13 -8.52 14.92 11.57
C ARG A 13 -7.37 14.66 10.60
N PRO A 14 -6.12 15.01 10.97
CA PRO A 14 -4.95 14.65 10.17
C PRO A 14 -4.85 13.14 9.95
N ILE A 15 -4.53 12.73 8.72
CA ILE A 15 -4.32 11.31 8.39
C ILE A 15 -3.17 10.73 9.20
N SER A 16 -2.14 11.51 9.54
CA SER A 16 -1.08 11.11 10.47
C SER A 16 -1.61 10.57 11.80
N ASP A 17 -2.59 11.27 12.37
CA ASP A 17 -3.13 10.94 13.69
C ASP A 17 -3.99 9.68 13.60
N ILE A 18 -4.77 9.56 12.52
CA ILE A 18 -5.56 8.36 12.23
C ILE A 18 -4.64 7.13 12.08
N LEU A 19 -3.53 7.25 11.33
CA LEU A 19 -2.57 6.16 11.16
C LEU A 19 -1.89 5.80 12.49
N ALA A 20 -1.46 6.78 13.28
CA ALA A 20 -0.82 6.55 14.58
C ALA A 20 -1.74 5.80 15.57
N GLU A 21 -3.05 6.00 15.47
CA GLU A 21 -4.05 5.31 16.27
C GLU A 21 -4.42 3.92 15.72
N GLN A 22 -4.69 3.83 14.41
CA GLN A 22 -5.34 2.67 13.80
C GLN A 22 -4.38 1.66 13.17
N ALA A 23 -3.23 2.10 12.66
CA ALA A 23 -2.28 1.20 12.01
C ALA A 23 -1.81 0.12 13.00
N PRO A 24 -1.88 -1.19 12.67
CA PRO A 24 -1.56 -2.25 13.62
C PRO A 24 -0.14 -2.13 14.20
N SER A 25 -0.05 -2.18 15.53
CA SER A 25 1.21 -2.05 16.25
C SER A 25 2.03 -3.35 16.23
N PRO A 26 3.38 -3.28 16.15
CA PRO A 26 4.22 -4.45 16.32
C PRO A 26 4.15 -5.01 17.77
N PRO A 27 4.40 -6.32 17.98
CA PRO A 27 4.31 -6.95 19.31
C PRO A 27 5.23 -6.32 20.36
N LYS A 28 6.39 -5.82 19.92
CA LYS A 28 7.31 -5.03 20.74
C LYS A 28 7.16 -3.58 20.33
N PHE A 29 6.25 -2.85 20.97
CA PHE A 29 6.10 -1.43 20.71
C PHE A 29 7.13 -0.62 21.51
N SER A 30 7.80 0.31 20.84
CA SER A 30 8.66 1.32 21.46
C SER A 30 8.46 2.64 20.72
N THR A 31 8.78 3.78 21.34
CA THR A 31 8.71 5.09 20.67
C THR A 31 9.68 5.21 19.47
N HIS A 32 10.60 4.26 19.32
CA HIS A 32 11.50 4.16 18.15
C HIS A 32 10.94 3.20 17.07
N ASN A 33 9.79 2.55 17.33
CA ASN A 33 9.12 1.58 16.45
C ASN A 33 7.90 2.19 15.74
N ASP A 34 7.87 3.52 15.61
CA ASP A 34 6.79 4.25 14.94
C ASP A 34 6.97 4.30 13.41
N PHE A 35 7.96 3.57 12.89
CA PHE A 35 8.23 3.45 11.46
C PHE A 35 7.02 2.81 10.76
N THR A 36 6.27 3.62 10.04
CA THR A 36 4.98 3.26 9.45
C THR A 36 5.17 2.84 8.00
N VAL A 37 4.59 1.68 7.64
CA VAL A 37 4.82 1.06 6.32
C VAL A 37 3.48 0.78 5.68
N TYR A 38 3.18 1.49 4.60
CA TYR A 38 1.99 1.23 3.82
C TYR A 38 2.27 0.16 2.76
N VAL A 39 1.53 -0.95 2.81
CA VAL A 39 1.66 -2.05 1.87
C VAL A 39 0.45 -2.08 0.96
N MET A 40 0.71 -2.10 -0.34
CA MET A 40 -0.29 -2.10 -1.40
C MET A 40 -0.08 -3.34 -2.25
N GLY A 41 -1.15 -4.09 -2.47
CA GLY A 41 -1.14 -5.33 -3.23
C GLY A 41 -2.56 -5.73 -3.61
N PRO A 42 -2.71 -6.82 -4.37
CA PRO A 42 -4.03 -7.25 -4.80
C PRO A 42 -4.88 -7.69 -3.60
N TYR A 43 -6.13 -7.23 -3.53
CA TYR A 43 -7.08 -7.63 -2.47
C TYR A 43 -7.88 -8.88 -2.84
N THR A 44 -8.00 -9.16 -4.14
CA THR A 44 -8.82 -10.27 -4.66
C THR A 44 -7.94 -11.25 -5.42
N ALA A 45 -8.08 -12.54 -5.14
CA ALA A 45 -7.41 -13.59 -5.91
C ALA A 45 -8.04 -13.74 -7.29
N PHE A 46 -7.24 -14.03 -8.32
CA PHE A 46 -7.74 -14.48 -9.60
C PHE A 46 -8.37 -15.88 -9.46
N ASN A 47 -9.65 -16.00 -9.83
CA ASN A 47 -10.39 -17.27 -9.81
C ASN A 47 -10.68 -17.73 -11.24
N ALA A 48 -10.11 -18.87 -11.64
CA ALA A 48 -10.31 -19.45 -12.96
C ALA A 48 -11.76 -19.87 -13.25
N GLU A 49 -12.56 -20.26 -12.24
CA GLU A 49 -13.97 -20.65 -12.41
C GLU A 49 -14.86 -19.49 -12.84
N VAL A 50 -14.45 -18.25 -12.53
CA VAL A 50 -15.17 -17.05 -13.00
C VAL A 50 -14.87 -16.78 -14.48
N ALA A 51 -13.72 -17.22 -14.97
CA ALA A 51 -13.22 -16.92 -16.31
C ALA A 51 -13.44 -18.05 -17.32
N TYR A 52 -13.52 -19.30 -16.86
CA TYR A 52 -13.52 -20.48 -17.72
C TYR A 52 -14.58 -21.50 -17.26
N ASP A 53 -15.36 -22.01 -18.22
CA ASP A 53 -16.45 -22.96 -17.97
C ASP A 53 -15.97 -24.39 -17.59
N ASP A 54 -14.70 -24.72 -17.87
CA ASP A 54 -14.07 -26.04 -17.64
C ASP A 54 -13.07 -26.06 -16.47
N ALA A 55 -13.11 -25.02 -15.63
CA ALA A 55 -12.26 -24.90 -14.45
C ALA A 55 -12.55 -25.96 -13.36
N ASP A 56 -13.68 -26.66 -13.45
CA ASP A 56 -14.07 -27.77 -12.57
C ASP A 56 -13.11 -28.97 -12.60
N THR A 57 -12.25 -29.03 -13.63
CA THR A 57 -11.19 -30.04 -13.77
C THR A 57 -9.91 -29.70 -12.99
N LEU A 58 -9.78 -28.48 -12.48
CA LEU A 58 -8.60 -28.02 -11.75
C LEU A 58 -8.60 -28.52 -10.30
N ARG A 59 -7.42 -28.78 -9.74
CA ARG A 59 -7.26 -29.13 -8.31
C ARG A 59 -7.70 -27.98 -7.39
N THR A 60 -7.46 -26.76 -7.84
CA THR A 60 -7.88 -25.51 -7.23
C THR A 60 -8.03 -24.49 -8.35
N PRO A 61 -9.02 -23.58 -8.29
CA PRO A 61 -9.23 -22.59 -9.34
C PRO A 61 -8.30 -21.37 -9.19
N PHE A 62 -7.49 -21.32 -8.13
CA PHE A 62 -6.52 -20.25 -7.88
C PHE A 62 -5.15 -20.61 -8.44
N GLN A 63 -4.46 -19.60 -8.95
CA GLN A 63 -3.09 -19.78 -9.44
C GLN A 63 -2.14 -20.02 -8.26
N ASN A 64 -1.06 -20.76 -8.51
CA ASN A 64 0.01 -20.88 -7.53
C ASN A 64 0.73 -19.54 -7.41
N ASP A 65 0.77 -18.99 -6.21
CA ASP A 65 1.28 -17.64 -5.95
C ASP A 65 2.09 -17.65 -4.63
N PRO A 66 3.27 -17.01 -4.57
CA PRO A 66 4.10 -17.06 -3.38
C PRO A 66 3.45 -16.50 -2.11
N LEU A 67 2.52 -15.55 -2.24
CA LEU A 67 1.80 -14.95 -1.11
C LEU A 67 0.52 -15.71 -0.78
N PHE A 68 -0.09 -16.39 -1.75
CA PHE A 68 -1.35 -17.09 -1.58
C PHE A 68 -1.17 -18.56 -1.15
N ASP A 69 -1.57 -18.87 0.08
CA ASP A 69 -1.71 -20.23 0.59
C ASP A 69 -3.19 -20.66 0.54
N PRO A 70 -3.59 -21.57 -0.36
CA PRO A 70 -4.97 -22.02 -0.49
C PRO A 70 -5.59 -22.58 0.79
N ASP A 71 -4.78 -23.18 1.68
CA ASP A 71 -5.28 -23.77 2.92
C ASP A 71 -5.62 -22.69 3.96
N ARG A 72 -5.16 -21.45 3.77
CA ARG A 72 -5.33 -20.32 4.69
C ARG A 72 -6.14 -19.18 4.10
N HIS A 73 -6.05 -18.98 2.79
CA HIS A 73 -6.56 -17.79 2.10
C HIS A 73 -7.76 -18.10 1.20
N ILE A 74 -8.37 -19.28 1.35
CA ILE A 74 -9.69 -19.56 0.80
C ILE A 74 -10.71 -19.41 1.93
N THR A 75 -11.68 -18.54 1.75
CA THR A 75 -12.79 -18.32 2.69
C THR A 75 -13.72 -19.53 2.74
N ASN A 76 -14.58 -19.59 3.76
CA ASN A 76 -15.56 -20.67 3.90
C ASN A 76 -16.56 -20.76 2.71
N ASP A 77 -16.78 -19.65 2.00
CA ASP A 77 -17.60 -19.60 0.78
C ASP A 77 -16.80 -19.85 -0.51
N GLY A 78 -15.54 -20.30 -0.40
CA GLY A 78 -14.70 -20.75 -1.52
C GLY A 78 -14.03 -19.63 -2.31
N LYS A 79 -14.02 -18.39 -1.81
CA LYS A 79 -13.39 -17.25 -2.48
C LYS A 79 -11.94 -17.09 -2.04
N GLY A 80 -11.08 -16.69 -2.96
CA GLY A 80 -9.68 -16.43 -2.66
C GLY A 80 -9.49 -15.02 -2.12
N ASP A 81 -8.93 -14.94 -0.93
CA ASP A 81 -8.73 -13.74 -0.13
C ASP A 81 -7.25 -13.32 -0.15
N MET A 82 -6.88 -12.49 -1.13
CA MET A 82 -5.53 -11.93 -1.18
C MET A 82 -5.34 -10.84 -0.11
N GLU A 83 -6.41 -10.22 0.38
CA GLU A 83 -6.33 -9.29 1.50
C GLU A 83 -5.75 -9.98 2.74
N GLN A 84 -6.22 -11.18 3.07
CA GLN A 84 -5.66 -11.98 4.17
C GLN A 84 -4.19 -12.34 3.90
N ALA A 85 -3.81 -12.65 2.66
CA ALA A 85 -2.41 -12.90 2.29
C ALA A 85 -1.51 -11.69 2.54
N LEU A 86 -2.00 -10.48 2.24
CA LEU A 86 -1.30 -9.22 2.52
C LEU A 86 -1.25 -8.95 4.03
N ARG A 87 -2.33 -9.21 4.78
CA ARG A 87 -2.35 -9.10 6.24
C ARG A 87 -1.32 -10.02 6.88
N ASP A 88 -1.14 -11.23 6.36
CA ASP A 88 -0.11 -12.17 6.78
C ASP A 88 1.31 -11.65 6.48
N PHE A 89 1.51 -11.05 5.32
CA PHE A 89 2.78 -10.40 4.97
C PHE A 89 3.09 -9.23 5.93
N CYS A 90 2.13 -8.33 6.16
CA CYS A 90 2.27 -7.21 7.11
C CYS A 90 2.51 -7.72 8.54
N THR A 91 1.85 -8.80 8.96
CA THR A 91 2.09 -9.43 10.27
C THR A 91 3.54 -9.84 10.44
N ASN A 92 4.12 -10.47 9.41
CA ASN A 92 5.53 -10.85 9.46
C ASN A 92 6.46 -9.62 9.55
N LEU A 93 6.17 -8.53 8.83
CA LEU A 93 6.95 -7.28 8.93
C LEU A 93 6.87 -6.69 10.35
N ARG A 94 5.68 -6.68 10.96
CA ARG A 94 5.47 -6.23 12.34
C ARG A 94 6.26 -7.07 13.35
N GLU A 95 6.23 -8.39 13.19
CA GLU A 95 6.90 -9.32 14.12
C GLU A 95 8.43 -9.31 13.99
N ASN A 96 8.96 -9.15 12.77
CA ASN A 96 10.39 -9.35 12.50
C ASN A 96 11.16 -8.04 12.29
N LEU A 97 10.51 -7.00 11.79
CA LEU A 97 11.13 -5.69 11.53
C LEU A 97 10.67 -4.60 12.50
N ASN A 98 9.75 -4.90 13.43
CA ASN A 98 9.23 -3.98 14.44
C ASN A 98 8.71 -2.64 13.87
N CYS A 99 8.07 -2.69 12.70
CA CYS A 99 7.43 -1.54 12.06
C CYS A 99 5.91 -1.62 12.19
N ARG A 100 5.20 -0.52 11.90
CA ARG A 100 3.74 -0.47 11.79
C ARG A 100 3.32 -0.71 10.33
N ALA A 101 3.45 -1.95 9.88
CA ALA A 101 3.01 -2.33 8.54
C ALA A 101 1.48 -2.46 8.50
N PHE A 102 0.83 -1.91 7.47
CA PHE A 102 -0.63 -1.94 7.31
C PHE A 102 -1.04 -1.93 5.84
N ILE A 103 -2.27 -2.35 5.56
CA ILE A 103 -2.96 -2.21 4.27
C ILE A 103 -4.13 -1.23 4.40
N ALA A 104 -4.72 -0.76 3.28
CA ALA A 104 -5.74 0.30 3.32
C ALA A 104 -6.93 -0.05 4.24
N THR A 105 -7.39 -1.30 4.18
CA THR A 105 -8.51 -1.83 4.97
C THR A 105 -8.18 -2.10 6.44
N ASP A 106 -6.96 -1.80 6.90
CA ASP A 106 -6.65 -1.70 8.33
C ASP A 106 -7.11 -0.37 8.93
N ILE A 107 -7.39 0.63 8.10
CA ILE A 107 -7.70 1.99 8.50
C ILE A 107 -9.20 2.24 8.27
N ASP A 108 -9.90 2.69 9.30
CA ASP A 108 -11.34 2.92 9.34
C ASP A 108 -11.72 4.24 8.66
N ILE A 109 -11.33 4.38 7.39
CA ILE A 109 -11.81 5.44 6.48
C ILE A 109 -12.62 4.76 5.37
N PRO A 110 -13.97 4.88 5.40
CA PRO A 110 -14.80 4.22 4.41
C PRO A 110 -14.63 4.83 3.02
N THR A 111 -14.81 4.00 2.00
CA THR A 111 -15.04 4.48 0.64
C THR A 111 -16.40 5.18 0.54
N HIS A 112 -16.65 5.95 -0.53
CA HIS A 112 -17.96 6.53 -0.77
C HIS A 112 -19.10 5.50 -0.75
N GLU A 113 -18.90 4.33 -1.37
CA GLU A 113 -19.88 3.24 -1.36
C GLU A 113 -20.11 2.69 0.05
N GLN A 114 -19.05 2.45 0.82
CA GLN A 114 -19.17 1.97 2.20
C GLN A 114 -19.87 3.00 3.10
N ALA A 115 -19.55 4.29 2.94
CA ALA A 115 -20.20 5.36 3.68
C ALA A 115 -21.69 5.46 3.34
N GLU A 116 -22.07 5.31 2.06
CA GLU A 116 -23.48 5.24 1.64
C GLU A 116 -24.22 4.08 2.31
N GLU A 117 -23.64 2.88 2.32
CA GLU A 117 -24.25 1.73 2.99
C GLU A 117 -24.38 1.92 4.51
N GLN A 118 -23.33 2.44 5.17
CA GLN A 118 -23.37 2.73 6.60
C GLN A 118 -24.47 3.75 6.94
N ASN A 119 -24.62 4.79 6.12
CA ASN A 119 -25.64 5.83 6.30
C ASN A 119 -27.08 5.31 6.10
N LYS A 120 -27.30 4.20 5.37
CA LYS A 120 -28.64 3.59 5.25
C LYS A 120 -29.11 2.94 6.55
N THR A 121 -28.18 2.47 7.37
CA THR A 121 -28.46 1.79 8.65
C THR A 121 -28.20 2.66 9.87
N ARG A 122 -27.70 3.88 9.66
CA ARG A 122 -27.37 4.87 10.70
C ARG A 122 -28.63 5.33 11.44
N SER A 123 -28.51 5.55 12.76
CA SER A 123 -29.59 6.17 13.55
C SER A 123 -29.60 7.68 13.32
N ASP A 124 -30.79 8.32 13.29
CA ASP A 124 -30.94 9.75 12.95
C ASP A 124 -30.07 10.71 13.79
N ASP A 125 -29.70 10.31 15.01
CA ASP A 125 -28.89 11.05 15.98
C ASP A 125 -27.36 10.94 15.79
N GLU A 126 -26.89 10.00 14.97
CA GLU A 126 -25.47 9.85 14.64
C GLU A 126 -25.03 10.88 13.57
N PRO A 127 -23.75 11.28 13.48
CA PRO A 127 -23.28 12.10 12.38
C PRO A 127 -23.29 11.31 11.06
N VAL A 128 -23.53 12.00 9.94
CA VAL A 128 -23.39 11.39 8.60
C VAL A 128 -21.96 10.93 8.42
N VAL A 129 -21.79 9.70 7.92
CA VAL A 129 -20.47 9.18 7.54
C VAL A 129 -20.11 9.72 6.17
N GLU A 130 -18.96 10.38 6.05
CA GLU A 130 -18.40 10.78 4.75
C GLU A 130 -17.47 9.69 4.23
N GLY A 131 -17.50 9.44 2.94
CA GLY A 131 -16.53 8.53 2.30
C GLY A 131 -15.35 9.29 1.72
N MET A 132 -14.25 8.58 1.48
CA MET A 132 -13.08 9.09 0.76
C MET A 132 -12.80 8.24 -0.47
N ASP A 133 -12.39 8.88 -1.57
CA ASP A 133 -11.97 8.18 -2.79
C ASP A 133 -10.77 7.24 -2.50
N PRO A 134 -10.78 5.98 -2.96
CA PRO A 134 -9.71 5.02 -2.65
C PRO A 134 -8.31 5.47 -3.10
N LEU A 135 -8.20 6.17 -4.24
CA LEU A 135 -6.91 6.68 -4.70
C LEU A 135 -6.47 7.86 -3.81
N ALA A 136 -7.37 8.73 -3.41
CA ALA A 136 -7.08 9.79 -2.45
C ALA A 136 -6.65 9.24 -1.08
N GLN A 137 -7.31 8.18 -0.58
CA GLN A 137 -6.88 7.46 0.64
C GLN A 137 -5.45 6.91 0.47
N SER A 138 -5.20 6.21 -0.64
CA SER A 138 -3.90 5.62 -0.96
C SER A 138 -2.77 6.65 -1.00
N VAL A 139 -3.00 7.79 -1.66
CA VAL A 139 -2.04 8.90 -1.69
C VAL A 139 -1.82 9.47 -0.29
N ALA A 140 -2.88 9.63 0.51
CA ALA A 140 -2.78 10.13 1.87
C ALA A 140 -2.00 9.19 2.81
N PHE A 141 -2.22 7.88 2.69
CA PHE A 141 -1.49 6.87 3.45
C PHE A 141 -0.03 6.79 3.02
N ALA A 142 0.23 6.81 1.71
CA ALA A 142 1.59 6.84 1.17
C ALA A 142 2.36 8.11 1.59
N ALA A 143 1.66 9.24 1.68
CA ALA A 143 2.23 10.49 2.15
C ALA A 143 2.73 10.36 3.59
N HIS A 144 1.87 9.88 4.50
CA HIS A 144 2.14 9.82 5.94
C HIS A 144 2.89 8.57 6.41
N SER A 145 3.25 7.66 5.51
CA SER A 145 4.05 6.48 5.86
C SER A 145 5.53 6.74 5.64
N ASP A 146 6.41 6.17 6.47
CA ASP A 146 7.86 6.26 6.30
C ASP A 146 8.35 5.50 5.07
N ALA A 147 7.65 4.43 4.71
CA ALA A 147 7.90 3.62 3.53
C ALA A 147 6.60 3.14 2.88
N VAL A 148 6.65 2.93 1.57
CA VAL A 148 5.55 2.38 0.77
C VAL A 148 6.05 1.15 0.02
N ILE A 149 5.29 0.06 0.07
CA ILE A 149 5.60 -1.19 -0.63
C ILE A 149 4.47 -1.47 -1.62
N PHE A 150 4.81 -1.62 -2.89
CA PHE A 150 3.92 -2.18 -3.91
C PHE A 150 4.28 -3.63 -4.16
N LEU A 151 3.29 -4.52 -4.05
CA LEU A 151 3.42 -5.95 -4.33
C LEU A 151 2.61 -6.30 -5.57
N PHE A 152 3.29 -6.82 -6.59
CA PHE A 152 2.66 -7.35 -7.79
C PHE A 152 2.87 -8.86 -7.83
N THR A 153 1.78 -9.61 -7.89
CA THR A 153 1.81 -11.07 -7.96
C THR A 153 0.86 -11.57 -9.03
N GLN A 154 1.14 -12.76 -9.57
CA GLN A 154 0.33 -13.30 -10.66
C GLN A 154 -1.04 -13.81 -10.18
N GLY A 155 -1.14 -14.28 -8.94
CA GLY A 155 -2.35 -14.87 -8.37
C GLY A 155 -3.41 -13.85 -7.94
N GLY A 156 -3.12 -12.55 -7.96
CA GLY A 156 -4.05 -11.48 -7.59
C GLY A 156 -4.55 -10.65 -8.76
N LEU A 157 -5.73 -10.03 -8.60
CA LEU A 157 -6.22 -9.00 -9.52
C LEU A 157 -5.48 -7.68 -9.25
N THR A 158 -4.58 -7.29 -10.16
CA THR A 158 -3.62 -6.20 -9.97
C THR A 158 -4.05 -4.85 -10.56
N THR A 159 -5.23 -4.75 -11.18
CA THR A 159 -5.70 -3.50 -11.82
C THR A 159 -5.75 -2.32 -10.86
N GLY A 160 -6.26 -2.53 -9.63
CA GLY A 160 -6.31 -1.50 -8.60
C GLY A 160 -4.91 -1.03 -8.19
N VAL A 161 -4.05 -1.98 -7.81
CA VAL A 161 -2.65 -1.71 -7.43
C VAL A 161 -1.88 -0.98 -8.54
N GLY A 162 -2.09 -1.37 -9.80
CA GLY A 162 -1.47 -0.71 -10.95
C GLY A 162 -1.89 0.74 -11.11
N ALA A 163 -3.19 1.03 -10.93
CA ALA A 163 -3.72 2.40 -10.97
C ALA A 163 -3.16 3.24 -9.81
N GLU A 164 -3.14 2.69 -8.60
CA GLU A 164 -2.61 3.33 -7.40
C GLU A 164 -1.10 3.59 -7.49
N THR A 165 -0.34 2.62 -8.02
CA THR A 165 1.10 2.78 -8.27
C THR A 165 1.35 3.97 -9.19
N GLY A 166 0.64 4.05 -10.31
CA GLY A 166 0.75 5.18 -11.23
C GLY A 166 0.34 6.51 -10.60
N GLY A 167 -0.75 6.52 -9.82
CA GLY A 167 -1.23 7.71 -9.12
C GLY A 167 -0.24 8.24 -8.08
N ILE A 168 0.27 7.37 -7.21
CA ILE A 168 1.22 7.74 -6.15
C ILE A 168 2.56 8.19 -6.75
N LEU A 169 3.12 7.45 -7.71
CA LEU A 169 4.39 7.83 -8.33
C LEU A 169 4.28 9.16 -9.08
N GLY A 170 3.13 9.41 -9.71
CA GLY A 170 2.81 10.68 -10.36
C GLY A 170 2.70 11.83 -9.35
N GLU A 171 1.93 11.64 -8.28
CA GLU A 171 1.67 12.65 -7.25
C GLU A 171 2.94 13.04 -6.48
N PHE A 172 3.85 12.10 -6.26
CA PHE A 172 5.14 12.39 -5.60
C PHE A 172 6.23 12.86 -6.56
N HIS A 173 5.89 13.10 -7.83
CA HIS A 173 6.81 13.63 -8.84
C HIS A 173 8.05 12.75 -9.08
N LEU A 174 7.92 11.43 -8.93
CA LEU A 174 9.05 10.48 -8.92
C LEU A 174 9.59 10.08 -10.30
N ARG A 175 9.00 10.63 -11.36
CA ARG A 175 9.45 10.37 -12.72
C ARG A 175 10.83 10.97 -12.94
N ARG A 176 11.77 10.18 -13.48
CA ARG A 176 13.10 10.64 -13.87
C ARG A 176 13.04 11.86 -14.77
N GLY A 177 13.83 12.87 -14.43
CA GLY A 177 13.91 14.12 -15.18
C GLY A 177 12.69 15.03 -15.03
N ASN A 178 11.77 14.74 -14.09
CA ASN A 178 10.76 15.71 -13.70
C ASN A 178 11.43 16.90 -12.99
N PRO A 179 11.25 18.15 -13.47
CA PRO A 179 11.85 19.32 -12.84
C PRO A 179 11.12 19.78 -11.57
N ALA A 180 9.94 19.24 -11.28
CA ALA A 180 9.18 19.58 -10.07
C ALA A 180 9.86 19.04 -8.81
N LEU A 181 9.59 19.69 -7.67
CA LEU A 181 10.08 19.22 -6.38
C LEU A 181 9.49 17.83 -6.10
N THR A 182 10.36 16.87 -5.80
CA THR A 182 9.95 15.55 -5.33
C THR A 182 9.34 15.68 -3.95
N HIS A 183 8.11 15.20 -3.80
CA HIS A 183 7.39 15.29 -2.53
C HIS A 183 7.90 14.24 -1.53
N LYS A 184 8.01 12.99 -1.94
CA LYS A 184 8.57 11.90 -1.12
C LYS A 184 9.81 11.32 -1.79
N PRO A 185 10.95 11.14 -1.09
CA PRO A 185 12.11 10.49 -1.68
C PRO A 185 11.79 9.09 -2.19
N GLY A 186 12.16 8.80 -3.43
CA GLY A 186 11.84 7.51 -4.06
C GLY A 186 12.54 6.31 -3.41
N GLN A 187 13.61 6.53 -2.65
CA GLN A 187 14.25 5.52 -1.81
C GLN A 187 13.27 4.90 -0.80
N ARG A 188 12.27 5.67 -0.35
CA ARG A 188 11.21 5.24 0.58
C ARG A 188 10.07 4.47 -0.11
N ILE A 189 10.18 4.20 -1.42
CA ILE A 189 9.19 3.43 -2.18
C ILE A 189 9.85 2.20 -2.78
N GLY A 190 9.32 1.03 -2.43
CA GLY A 190 9.78 -0.26 -2.92
C GLY A 190 8.70 -0.95 -3.76
N LEU A 191 9.06 -1.40 -4.95
CA LEU A 191 8.19 -2.18 -5.82
C LEU A 191 8.76 -3.59 -5.94
N TYR A 192 7.97 -4.59 -5.53
CA TYR A 192 8.36 -5.99 -5.54
C TYR A 192 7.43 -6.81 -6.41
N LEU A 193 8.00 -7.64 -7.28
CA LEU A 193 7.24 -8.42 -8.25
C LEU A 193 7.56 -9.89 -8.10
N ASP A 194 6.51 -10.70 -8.11
CA ASP A 194 6.65 -12.13 -8.39
C ASP A 194 7.38 -12.31 -9.73
N GLU A 195 8.39 -13.17 -9.80
CA GLU A 195 9.13 -13.47 -11.04
C GLU A 195 8.22 -13.98 -12.18
N SER A 196 7.05 -14.51 -11.84
CA SER A 196 6.04 -14.94 -12.81
C SER A 196 5.11 -13.81 -13.28
N PHE A 197 5.10 -12.66 -12.60
CA PHE A 197 4.33 -11.50 -13.00
C PHE A 197 4.98 -10.78 -14.19
N SER A 198 4.17 -10.33 -15.15
CA SER A 198 4.64 -9.50 -16.26
C SER A 198 3.60 -8.44 -16.62
N SER A 199 4.06 -7.21 -16.79
CA SER A 199 3.25 -6.10 -17.29
C SER A 199 4.17 -5.07 -17.92
N ALA A 200 3.99 -4.79 -19.21
CA ALA A 200 4.85 -3.85 -19.94
C ALA A 200 4.94 -2.47 -19.27
N THR A 201 3.86 -2.01 -18.62
CA THR A 201 3.85 -0.74 -17.89
C THR A 201 4.71 -0.82 -16.62
N ILE A 202 4.62 -1.91 -15.86
CA ILE A 202 5.36 -2.09 -14.60
C ILE A 202 6.84 -2.38 -14.89
N ASP A 203 7.13 -3.18 -15.92
CA ASP A 203 8.48 -3.56 -16.35
C ASP A 203 9.33 -2.33 -16.80
N GLU A 204 8.68 -1.23 -17.19
CA GLU A 204 9.34 0.03 -17.57
C GLU A 204 9.56 0.98 -16.38
N LEU A 205 8.94 0.75 -15.21
CA LEU A 205 9.10 1.63 -14.05
C LEU A 205 10.57 1.79 -13.61
N PRO A 206 11.43 0.75 -13.57
CA PRO A 206 12.85 0.90 -13.23
C PRO A 206 13.64 1.82 -14.16
N LYS A 207 13.15 2.01 -15.40
CA LYS A 207 13.76 2.91 -16.38
C LYS A 207 13.21 4.33 -16.26
N GLY A 208 11.95 4.48 -15.84
CA GLY A 208 11.23 5.74 -15.79
C GLY A 208 11.22 6.46 -14.45
N TYR A 209 11.47 5.76 -13.33
CA TYR A 209 11.32 6.28 -11.97
C TYR A 209 12.54 5.95 -11.10
N ASP A 210 12.81 6.81 -10.12
CA ASP A 210 13.90 6.65 -9.15
C ASP A 210 13.38 6.04 -7.84
N ILE A 211 13.04 4.75 -7.86
CA ILE A 211 12.52 3.99 -6.71
C ILE A 211 13.26 2.65 -6.53
N GLN A 212 13.11 2.01 -5.37
CA GLN A 212 13.59 0.64 -5.18
C GLN A 212 12.72 -0.34 -5.97
N TYR A 213 13.38 -1.28 -6.67
CA TYR A 213 12.73 -2.33 -7.44
C TYR A 213 13.41 -3.65 -7.17
N ASP A 214 12.65 -4.72 -6.97
CA ASP A 214 13.18 -6.08 -6.90
C ASP A 214 12.16 -7.13 -7.34
N SER A 215 12.62 -8.30 -7.79
CA SER A 215 11.76 -9.46 -8.05
C SER A 215 11.89 -10.50 -6.95
N PHE A 216 10.89 -11.33 -6.73
CA PHE A 216 10.94 -12.42 -5.76
C PHE A 216 10.27 -13.70 -6.30
N SER A 217 10.76 -14.85 -5.86
CA SER A 217 10.23 -16.15 -6.29
C SER A 217 9.50 -16.91 -5.17
N THR A 218 9.72 -16.51 -3.92
CA THR A 218 9.08 -17.11 -2.74
C THR A 218 8.73 -16.05 -1.70
N LYS A 219 7.81 -16.35 -0.78
CA LYS A 219 7.48 -15.48 0.36
C LYS A 219 8.70 -15.15 1.22
N SER A 220 9.55 -16.14 1.49
CA SER A 220 10.75 -15.95 2.31
C SER A 220 11.79 -15.04 1.64
N ASP A 221 11.95 -15.18 0.33
CA ASP A 221 12.81 -14.32 -0.49
C ASP A 221 12.31 -12.86 -0.48
N LEU A 222 11.00 -12.64 -0.65
CA LEU A 222 10.39 -11.30 -0.51
C LEU A 222 10.70 -10.68 0.86
N HIS A 223 10.49 -11.42 1.96
CA HIS A 223 10.79 -10.92 3.30
C HIS A 223 12.28 -10.59 3.49
N GLU A 224 13.17 -11.33 2.85
CA GLU A 224 14.60 -11.03 2.86
C GLU A 224 14.94 -9.75 2.11
N LYS A 225 14.39 -9.57 0.91
CA LYS A 225 14.60 -8.36 0.10
C LYS A 225 14.07 -7.11 0.80
N VAL A 226 12.88 -7.19 1.39
CA VAL A 226 12.29 -6.07 2.14
C VAL A 226 13.13 -5.72 3.37
N ARG A 227 13.64 -6.72 4.11
CA ARG A 227 14.57 -6.47 5.23
C ARG A 227 15.84 -5.76 4.77
N ASN A 228 16.47 -6.24 3.70
CA ASN A 228 17.69 -5.64 3.17
C ASN A 228 17.46 -4.19 2.70
N TRP A 229 16.27 -3.90 2.16
CA TRP A 229 15.87 -2.54 1.81
C TRP A 229 15.67 -1.67 3.05
N PHE A 230 15.01 -2.17 4.11
CA PHE A 230 14.85 -1.44 5.38
C PHE A 230 16.20 -1.13 6.03
N ASP A 231 17.12 -2.08 6.05
CA ASP A 231 18.49 -1.87 6.54
C ASP A 231 19.23 -0.81 5.71
N SER A 232 18.90 -0.67 4.43
CA SER A 232 19.46 0.37 3.56
C SER A 232 18.83 1.74 3.85
N LEU A 233 17.50 1.79 4.05
CA LEU A 233 16.79 3.00 4.46
C LEU A 233 17.26 3.55 5.80
N ASP A 234 17.48 2.69 6.80
CA ASP A 234 17.97 3.10 8.12
C ASP A 234 19.38 3.72 8.02
N ARG A 235 20.26 3.10 7.23
CA ARG A 235 21.60 3.62 6.94
C ARG A 235 21.55 4.98 6.23
N GLU A 236 20.74 5.09 5.17
CA GLU A 236 20.60 6.34 4.42
C GLU A 236 19.97 7.45 5.28
N THR A 237 18.95 7.14 6.07
CA THR A 237 18.33 8.10 6.99
C THR A 237 19.36 8.64 7.98
N ARG A 238 20.22 7.78 8.53
CA ARG A 238 21.29 8.21 9.44
C ARG A 238 22.39 9.01 8.75
N ASP A 239 22.79 8.60 7.54
CA ASP A 239 24.00 9.12 6.89
C ASP A 239 23.72 10.39 6.06
N THR A 240 22.50 10.58 5.55
CA THR A 240 22.12 11.70 4.68
C THR A 240 20.93 12.53 5.16
N ASP A 241 20.36 12.22 6.33
CA ASP A 241 19.11 12.83 6.81
C ASP A 241 17.99 12.69 5.77
N LEU A 242 17.80 11.47 5.25
CA LEU A 242 16.81 11.18 4.22
C LEU A 242 15.43 11.66 4.68
N PRO A 243 14.83 12.69 4.04
CA PRO A 243 13.67 13.35 4.61
C PRO A 243 12.47 12.40 4.63
N VAL A 244 11.70 12.47 5.70
CA VAL A 244 10.32 11.93 5.72
C VAL A 244 9.44 12.99 5.06
N PHE A 245 8.46 12.54 4.27
CA PHE A 245 7.54 13.48 3.66
C PHE A 245 6.65 14.11 4.74
N ILE A 246 6.64 15.45 4.79
CA ILE A 246 5.76 16.23 5.64
C ILE A 246 4.86 17.06 4.73
N PRO A 247 3.58 16.69 4.56
CA PRO A 247 2.71 17.36 3.60
C PRO A 247 2.58 18.87 3.80
N GLY A 248 2.48 19.34 5.04
CA GLY A 248 2.31 20.77 5.35
C GLY A 248 3.53 21.64 5.01
N GLU A 249 4.74 21.07 5.02
CA GLU A 249 5.97 21.79 4.68
C GLU A 249 6.25 21.76 3.17
N THR A 250 5.77 20.72 2.47
CA THR A 250 6.08 20.51 1.05
C THR A 250 5.08 21.21 0.13
N TYR A 251 3.82 21.38 0.56
CA TYR A 251 2.78 22.09 -0.18
C TYR A 251 2.55 23.53 0.27
N SER A 252 3.23 24.01 1.32
CA SER A 252 3.26 25.44 1.63
C SER A 252 4.03 26.16 0.51
N SER A 253 3.30 26.71 -0.45
CA SER A 253 3.87 27.69 -1.36
C SER A 253 4.43 28.82 -0.50
N ASP A 254 5.69 29.20 -0.72
CA ASP A 254 6.19 30.53 -0.41
C ASP A 254 5.36 31.55 -1.20
N THR A 255 4.15 31.80 -0.73
CA THR A 255 3.27 32.91 -1.11
C THR A 255 3.14 33.83 0.08
N ASP A 256 4.28 34.23 0.63
CA ASP A 256 4.43 35.46 1.38
C ASP A 256 5.63 36.21 0.79
N SER A 257 5.36 37.02 -0.23
CA SER A 257 6.25 38.08 -0.74
C SER A 257 5.43 39.20 -1.36
#